data_AF-A0A351Y4R4-F1
#
_entry.id   AF-A0A351Y4R4-F1
#
_cell.length_a   1.000
_cell.length_b   1.000
_cell.length_c   1.000
_cell.angle_alpha   90.00
_cell.angle_beta   90.00
_cell.angle_gamma   90.00
#
_symmetry.space_group_name_H-M   'P 1'
#
loop_
_entity.id
_entity.type
_entity.pdbx_description
1 polymer ?
#
loop_
_entity_poly.entity_id
_entity_poly.type
_entity_poly.pdbx_seq_one_letter_code
_entity_poly.pdbx_strand_id
1 'polypeptide(L)'
;MRYLTGILNSKLVEFWLKHKGKKLGNLLQVDKGPLLQIPIYSSANSTERKSLIKLVEEITALQKNLNLVSENSNKWHEITKEIEKKDKQIDQLVYTLYVLTKAEILTIEGVSTV
;
A
#
# COMPACT_ATOMS: atom_id res chain seq x y z
N MET A 1 -0.02 15.71 -0.63
CA MET A 1 0.43 14.62 0.27
C MET A 1 -0.17 13.24 -0.05
N ARG A 2 -1.22 13.12 -0.88
CA ARG A 2 -1.90 11.82 -1.14
C ARG A 2 -1.08 10.77 -1.88
N TYR A 3 -0.17 11.21 -2.76
CA TYR A 3 0.72 10.31 -3.51
C TYR A 3 1.66 9.51 -2.61
N LEU A 4 2.28 10.19 -1.63
CA LEU A 4 3.19 9.55 -0.68
C LEU A 4 2.45 8.51 0.18
N THR A 5 1.22 8.83 0.59
CA THR A 5 0.37 7.91 1.36
C THR A 5 0.11 6.60 0.60
N GLY A 6 -0.17 6.68 -0.71
CA GLY A 6 -0.39 5.47 -1.52
C GLY A 6 0.87 4.62 -1.68
N ILE A 7 2.05 5.24 -1.83
CA ILE A 7 3.31 4.49 -1.89
C ILE A 7 3.62 3.84 -0.54
N LEU A 8 3.54 4.60 0.56
CA LEU A 8 3.90 4.11 1.89
C LEU A 8 2.96 3.00 2.39
N ASN A 9 1.68 3.03 2.00
CA ASN A 9 0.71 2.00 2.36
C ASN A 9 0.70 0.79 1.41
N SER A 10 1.60 0.73 0.42
CA SER A 10 1.69 -0.42 -0.47
C SER A 10 2.47 -1.58 0.16
N LYS A 11 2.16 -2.81 -0.27
CA LYS A 11 2.86 -4.02 0.16
C LYS A 11 4.37 -4.00 -0.11
N LEU A 12 4.79 -3.28 -1.16
CA LEU A 12 6.22 -3.13 -1.47
C LEU A 12 6.97 -2.45 -0.32
N VAL A 13 6.40 -1.38 0.23
CA VAL A 13 7.03 -0.63 1.33
C VAL A 13 6.96 -1.43 2.63
N GLU A 14 5.86 -2.14 2.88
CA GLU A 14 5.77 -3.07 4.01
C GLU A 14 6.87 -4.14 3.95
N PHE A 15 7.05 -4.77 2.80
CA PHE A 15 8.11 -5.74 2.56
C PHE A 15 9.49 -5.13 2.77
N TRP A 16 9.73 -3.93 2.21
CA TRP A 16 11.00 -3.22 2.38
C TRP A 16 11.29 -2.94 3.86
N LEU A 17 10.32 -2.44 4.62
CA LEU A 17 10.44 -2.20 6.05
C LEU A 17 10.66 -3.49 6.85
N LYS A 18 10.06 -4.61 6.45
CA LYS A 18 10.27 -5.91 7.08
C LYS A 18 11.70 -6.43 6.92
N HIS A 19 12.37 -6.11 5.81
CA HIS A 19 13.72 -6.57 5.49
C HIS A 19 14.83 -5.57 5.82
N LYS A 20 14.56 -4.26 5.76
CA LYS A 20 15.53 -3.18 5.99
C LYS A 20 15.28 -2.38 7.27
N GLY A 21 14.09 -2.51 7.87
CA GLY A 21 13.77 -1.90 9.16
C GLY A 21 14.52 -2.58 10.30
N LYS A 22 14.86 -1.79 11.34
CA LYS A 22 15.34 -2.34 12.60
C LYS A 22 14.17 -3.04 13.30
N LYS A 23 14.38 -4.28 13.70
CA LYS A 23 13.43 -5.03 14.53
C LYS A 23 13.97 -5.06 15.95
N LEU A 24 13.14 -4.65 16.91
CA LEU A 24 13.39 -4.89 18.31
C LEU A 24 12.42 -6.00 18.75
N GLY A 25 12.90 -7.25 18.73
CA GLY A 25 12.02 -8.42 18.88
C GLY A 25 11.03 -8.56 17.72
N ASN A 26 9.74 -8.68 18.03
CA ASN A 26 8.64 -8.76 17.04
C ASN A 26 8.09 -7.39 16.60
N LEU A 27 8.56 -6.28 17.19
CA LEU A 27 8.07 -4.94 16.87
C LEU A 27 8.95 -4.29 15.82
N LEU A 28 8.30 -3.77 14.78
CA LEU A 28 8.94 -3.06 13.69
C LEU A 28 9.22 -1.62 14.16
N GLN A 29 10.48 -1.26 14.41
CA GLN A 29 10.84 0.11 14.71
C GLN A 29 10.94 0.89 13.40
N VAL A 30 9.97 1.76 13.18
CA VAL A 30 9.99 2.71 12.07
C VAL A 30 10.88 3.89 12.46
N ASP A 31 12.19 3.67 12.41
CA ASP A 31 13.19 4.72 12.64
C ASP A 31 13.27 5.70 11.46
N LYS A 32 13.70 6.93 11.72
CA LYS A 32 13.93 7.96 10.68
C LYS A 32 14.93 7.48 9.60
N GLY A 33 15.90 6.67 9.98
CA GLY A 33 16.92 6.11 9.07
C GLY A 33 16.32 5.28 7.93
N PRO A 34 15.65 4.13 8.20
CA PRO A 34 15.03 3.32 7.17
C PRO A 34 13.98 4.08 6.36
N LEU A 35 13.18 4.95 6.98
CA LEU A 35 12.20 5.76 6.25
C LEU A 35 12.82 6.65 5.16
N LEU A 36 13.96 7.27 5.44
CA LEU A 36 14.67 8.13 4.47
C LEU A 36 15.36 7.34 3.35
N GLN A 37 15.56 6.03 3.54
CA GLN A 37 16.19 5.15 2.56
C GLN A 37 15.18 4.47 1.63
N ILE A 38 13.87 4.63 1.88
CA ILE A 38 12.86 4.12 0.95
C ILE A 38 13.03 4.86 -0.38
N PRO A 39 13.33 4.15 -1.49
CA PRO A 39 13.43 4.79 -2.77
C PRO A 39 12.03 5.25 -3.18
N ILE A 40 11.71 6.54 -3.00
CA ILE A 40 10.43 7.09 -3.42
C ILE A 40 10.53 7.46 -4.90
N TYR A 41 9.85 6.69 -5.76
CA TYR A 41 9.82 6.99 -7.19
C TYR A 41 9.17 8.36 -7.43
N SER A 42 9.95 9.34 -7.88
CA SER A 42 9.44 10.67 -8.23
C SER A 42 8.95 10.65 -9.67
N SER A 43 7.73 10.19 -9.90
CA SER A 43 7.12 10.29 -11.22
C SER A 43 6.69 11.75 -11.45
N ALA A 44 7.55 12.55 -12.06
CA ALA A 44 7.42 14.01 -12.12
C ALA A 44 6.18 14.52 -12.88
N ASN A 45 5.53 13.72 -13.73
CA ASN A 45 4.29 14.10 -14.42
C ASN A 45 3.55 12.92 -15.07
N SER A 46 3.39 11.83 -14.32
CA SER A 46 2.86 10.57 -14.88
C SER A 46 1.37 10.39 -14.60
N THR A 47 0.61 9.93 -15.58
CA THR A 47 -0.81 9.53 -15.46
C THR A 47 -1.02 8.61 -14.25
N GLU A 48 -0.04 7.76 -13.97
CA GLU A 48 0.07 6.85 -12.84
C GLU A 48 0.00 7.58 -11.48
N ARG A 49 0.65 8.75 -11.35
CA ARG A 49 0.55 9.56 -10.12
C ARG A 49 -0.88 10.04 -9.89
N LYS A 50 -1.57 10.49 -10.95
CA LYS A 50 -2.97 10.94 -10.84
C LYS A 50 -3.88 9.77 -10.48
N SER A 51 -3.68 8.61 -11.11
CA SER A 51 -4.41 7.37 -10.81
C SER A 51 -4.20 6.93 -9.35
N LEU A 52 -2.96 6.94 -8.86
CA LEU A 52 -2.65 6.59 -7.47
C LEU A 52 -3.29 7.58 -6.49
N ILE A 53 -3.21 8.90 -6.75
CA ILE A 53 -3.87 9.91 -5.92
C ILE A 53 -5.38 9.68 -5.88
N LYS A 54 -6.00 9.39 -7.03
CA LYS A 54 -7.44 9.12 -7.12
C LYS A 54 -7.84 7.90 -6.29
N LEU A 55 -7.09 6.80 -6.39
CA LEU A 55 -7.34 5.60 -5.58
C LEU A 55 -7.25 5.89 -4.08
N VAL A 56 -6.24 6.64 -3.65
CA VAL A 56 -6.09 7.03 -2.24
C VAL A 56 -7.25 7.91 -1.78
N GLU A 57 -7.74 8.84 -2.62
CA GLU A 57 -8.91 9.65 -2.31
C GLU A 57 -10.18 8.80 -2.17
N GLU A 58 -10.38 7.84 -3.08
CA GLU A 58 -11.51 6.91 -3.04
C GLU A 58 -11.47 6.04 -1.77
N ILE A 59 -10.31 5.49 -1.41
CA ILE A 59 -10.15 4.71 -0.16
C ILE A 59 -10.42 5.58 1.05
N THR A 60 -9.89 6.81 1.08
CA THR A 60 -10.12 7.75 2.19
C THR A 60 -11.62 8.06 2.35
N ALA A 61 -12.35 8.20 1.24
CA ALA A 61 -13.80 8.40 1.26
C ALA A 61 -14.54 7.15 1.74
N LEU A 62 -14.14 5.96 1.30
CA LEU A 62 -14.71 4.69 1.75
C LEU A 62 -14.46 4.45 3.25
N GLN A 63 -13.28 4.77 3.75
CA GLN A 63 -12.96 4.69 5.19
C GLN A 63 -13.84 5.61 6.03
N LYS A 64 -14.14 6.82 5.54
CA LYS A 64 -15.12 7.71 6.22
C LYS A 64 -16.50 7.09 6.26
N ASN A 65 -16.96 6.47 5.17
CA ASN A 65 -18.23 5.77 5.14
C ASN A 65 -18.24 4.56 6.07
N LEU A 66 -17.14 3.80 6.14
CA LEU A 66 -16.99 2.66 7.04
C LEU A 66 -17.17 3.06 8.51
N ASN A 67 -16.62 4.21 8.91
CA ASN A 67 -16.76 4.75 10.26
C ASN A 67 -18.19 5.17 10.64
N LEU A 68 -19.08 5.38 9.64
CA LEU A 68 -20.49 5.72 9.86
C LEU A 68 -21.39 4.49 9.88
N VAL A 69 -20.87 3.33 9.53
CA VAL A 69 -21.60 2.07 9.42
C VAL A 69 -21.29 1.19 10.62
N SER A 70 -22.28 0.43 11.09
CA SER A 70 -22.06 -0.51 12.18
C SER A 70 -21.10 -1.62 11.77
N GLU A 71 -20.14 -1.90 12.65
CA GLU A 71 -19.16 -2.97 12.48
C GLU A 71 -19.87 -4.32 12.25
N ASN A 72 -19.31 -5.16 11.37
CA ASN A 72 -19.85 -6.47 10.97
C ASN A 72 -21.24 -6.46 10.31
N SER A 73 -21.75 -5.31 9.88
CA SER A 73 -22.94 -5.26 9.03
C SER A 73 -22.61 -5.66 7.58
N ASN A 74 -23.63 -6.05 6.80
CA ASN A 74 -23.45 -6.34 5.37
C ASN A 74 -22.79 -5.17 4.62
N LYS A 75 -23.21 -3.94 4.93
CA LYS A 75 -22.61 -2.72 4.36
C LYS A 75 -21.15 -2.54 4.78
N TRP A 76 -20.81 -2.88 6.02
CA TRP A 76 -19.42 -2.84 6.49
C TRP A 76 -18.55 -3.81 5.65
N HIS A 77 -19.01 -5.05 5.46
CA HIS A 77 -18.29 -6.03 4.64
C HIS A 77 -18.16 -5.61 3.17
N GLU A 78 -19.20 -5.00 2.58
CA GLU A 78 -19.16 -4.48 1.22
C GLU A 78 -18.12 -3.36 1.07
N ILE A 79 -18.12 -2.38 1.99
CA ILE A 79 -17.17 -1.27 1.96
C ILE A 79 -15.74 -1.78 2.20
N THR A 80 -15.54 -2.68 3.16
CA THR A 80 -14.23 -3.30 3.43
C THR A 80 -13.70 -4.02 2.19
N LYS A 81 -14.52 -4.82 1.51
CA LYS A 81 -14.14 -5.50 0.26
C LYS A 81 -13.78 -4.53 -0.86
N GLU A 82 -14.49 -3.41 -0.96
CA GLU A 82 -14.18 -2.36 -1.94
C GLU A 82 -12.88 -1.63 -1.63
N ILE A 83 -12.55 -1.44 -0.35
CA ILE A 83 -11.25 -0.90 0.10
C ILE A 83 -10.14 -1.87 -0.29
N GLU A 84 -10.25 -3.15 0.08
CA GLU A 84 -9.27 -4.19 -0.24
C GLU A 84 -9.00 -4.30 -1.75
N LYS A 85 -10.04 -4.17 -2.58
CA LYS A 85 -9.91 -4.18 -4.03
C LYS A 85 -9.10 -2.99 -4.54
N LYS A 86 -9.29 -1.80 -3.96
CA LYS A 86 -8.56 -0.59 -4.34
C LYS A 86 -7.12 -0.62 -3.80
N ASP A 87 -6.89 -1.16 -2.61
CA ASP A 87 -5.53 -1.40 -2.09
C ASP A 87 -4.74 -2.31 -3.04
N LYS A 88 -5.34 -3.40 -3.53
CA LYS A 88 -4.70 -4.25 -4.55
C LYS A 88 -4.38 -3.50 -5.84
N GLN A 89 -5.22 -2.55 -6.25
CA GLN A 89 -4.93 -1.72 -7.43
C GLN A 89 -3.75 -0.77 -7.18
N ILE A 90 -3.64 -0.21 -5.97
CA ILE A 90 -2.49 0.59 -5.56
C ILE A 90 -1.23 -0.27 -5.60
N ASP A 91 -1.26 -1.49 -5.04
CA ASP A 91 -0.12 -2.41 -5.08
C ASP A 91 0.34 -2.69 -6.51
N GLN A 92 -0.57 -3.04 -7.42
CA GLN A 92 -0.23 -3.31 -8.83
C GLN A 92 0.35 -2.08 -9.54
N LEU A 93 -0.19 -0.90 -9.26
CA LEU A 93 0.32 0.35 -9.83
C LEU A 93 1.71 0.66 -9.29
N VAL A 94 1.94 0.45 -8.00
CA VAL A 94 3.27 0.54 -7.38
C VAL A 94 4.23 -0.47 -8.00
N TYR A 95 3.83 -1.73 -8.19
CA TYR A 95 4.68 -2.74 -8.83
C TYR A 95 5.11 -2.33 -10.23
N THR A 96 4.18 -1.74 -10.99
CA THR A 96 4.44 -1.20 -12.33
C THR A 96 5.42 -0.02 -12.27
N LEU A 97 5.27 0.88 -11.30
CA LEU A 97 6.16 2.06 -11.14
C LEU A 97 7.61 1.66 -10.83
N TYR A 98 7.82 0.59 -10.06
CA TYR A 98 9.16 0.08 -9.74
C TYR A 98 9.63 -1.00 -10.72
N VAL A 99 8.87 -1.27 -11.80
CA VAL A 99 9.21 -2.26 -12.83
C VAL A 99 9.52 -3.64 -12.22
N LEU A 100 8.71 -4.05 -11.24
CA LEU A 100 8.86 -5.32 -10.55
C LEU A 100 8.42 -6.49 -11.44
N THR A 101 9.20 -7.57 -11.41
CA THR A 101 8.88 -8.81 -12.11
C THR A 101 7.84 -9.63 -11.34
N LYS A 102 7.16 -10.56 -12.03
CA LYS A 102 6.20 -11.47 -11.38
C LYS A 102 6.83 -12.25 -10.22
N ALA A 103 8.08 -12.69 -10.35
CA ALA A 103 8.78 -13.42 -9.30
C ALA A 103 9.00 -12.57 -8.04
N GLU A 104 9.36 -11.29 -8.22
CA GLU A 104 9.52 -10.35 -7.11
C GLU A 104 8.17 -10.03 -6.44
N ILE A 105 7.11 -9.85 -7.24
CA ILE A 105 5.75 -9.63 -6.71
C ILE A 105 5.30 -10.82 -5.85
N LEU A 106 5.52 -12.05 -6.31
CA LEU A 106 5.19 -13.26 -5.53
C LEU A 106 5.96 -13.31 -4.21
N THR A 107 7.22 -12.88 -4.23
CA THR A 107 8.07 -12.78 -3.03
C THR A 107 7.51 -11.74 -2.05
N ILE A 108 7.09 -10.58 -2.54
CA ILE A 108 6.49 -9.49 -1.75
C ILE A 108 5.15 -9.93 -1.15
N GLU A 109 4.31 -10.61 -1.93
CA GLU A 109 2.99 -11.07 -1.48
C GLU A 109 3.06 -12.30 -0.54
N GLY A 110 4.24 -12.88 -0.35
CA GLY A 110 4.42 -14.05 0.51
C GLY A 110 3.81 -15.33 -0.06
N VAL A 111 3.51 -15.36 -1.36
CA VAL A 111 3.07 -16.56 -2.06
C VAL A 111 4.31 -17.39 -2.36
N SER A 112 4.84 -18.07 -1.33
CA SER A 112 5.84 -19.10 -1.54
C SER A 112 5.17 -20.25 -2.30
N THR A 113 5.55 -20.43 -3.57
CA THR A 113 5.37 -21.71 -4.25
C THR A 113 6.24 -22.73 -3.52
N VAL A 114 5.62 -23.46 -2.59
CA VAL A 114 6.10 -24.77 -2.13
C VAL A 114 5.51 -25.82 -3.06
#